data_AF-A0AAW9X910-F1
#
_entry.id   AF-A0AAW9X910-F1
#
_cell.length_a   1.000
_cell.length_b   1.000
_cell.length_c   1.000
_cell.angle_alpha   90.00
_cell.angle_beta   90.00
_cell.angle_gamma   90.00
#
_symmetry.space_group_name_H-M   'P 1'
#
loop_
_entity.id
_entity.type
_entity.pdbx_description
1 polymer ?
#
loop_
_entity_poly.entity_id
_entity_poly.type
_entity_poly.pdbx_seq_one_letter_code
_entity_poly.pdbx_strand_id
1 'polypeptide(L)'
;PSQCDQHDEGKWTSKGFVPESYSIPLIHDTEIAINRIVKEDGFVDAVAQGVHLSESEMVDGSSTLDVKIYTATTSSGSSVIADEKMLDYITSQHRKKTAFEMESYALYEAARRSPLKPNYFSAKSVVDNGNTNKGDEYHRVAALISAKAVYGLIKELI
;
A
#
# COMPACT_ATOMS: atom_id res chain seq x y z
N PRO A 1 -2.97 -4.24 -1.22
CA PRO A 1 -3.25 -3.84 -2.63
C PRO A 1 -4.09 -4.90 -3.35
N SER A 2 -5.22 -4.52 -3.98
CA SER A 2 -5.99 -5.41 -4.86
C SER A 2 -5.34 -5.59 -6.23
N GLN A 3 -4.57 -4.59 -6.65
CA GLN A 3 -3.74 -4.63 -7.85
C GLN A 3 -2.53 -3.73 -7.62
N CYS A 4 -1.37 -4.15 -8.11
CA CYS A 4 -0.15 -3.34 -8.10
C CYS A 4 0.26 -3.10 -9.55
N ASP A 5 0.39 -1.83 -9.96
CA ASP A 5 1.02 -1.52 -11.25
C ASP A 5 2.43 -0.97 -11.07
N GLN A 6 3.31 -1.38 -11.95
CA GLN A 6 4.69 -0.88 -12.03
C GLN A 6 4.69 0.47 -12.74
N HIS A 7 5.23 1.51 -12.10
CA HIS A 7 5.20 2.88 -12.64
C HIS A 7 6.53 3.39 -13.17
N ASP A 8 7.59 2.60 -13.04
CA ASP A 8 8.94 2.90 -13.49
C ASP A 8 9.40 2.04 -14.67
N GLU A 9 8.52 1.16 -15.19
CA GLU A 9 8.78 0.39 -16.40
C GLU A 9 8.39 1.19 -17.64
N GLY A 10 9.25 1.15 -18.66
CA GLY A 10 9.00 1.86 -19.91
C GLY A 10 10.27 2.05 -20.73
N LYS A 11 10.16 2.90 -21.75
CA LYS A 11 11.25 3.17 -22.69
C LYS A 11 11.64 4.65 -22.66
N TRP A 12 12.94 4.88 -22.72
CA TRP A 12 13.49 6.22 -22.97
C TRP A 12 13.48 6.52 -24.46
N THR A 13 12.84 7.62 -24.83
CA THR A 13 12.83 8.15 -26.21
C THR A 13 13.56 9.48 -26.26
N SER A 14 13.81 9.99 -27.47
CA SER A 14 14.34 11.35 -27.66
C SER A 14 13.44 12.46 -27.08
N LYS A 15 12.18 12.15 -26.75
CA LYS A 15 11.20 13.06 -26.15
C LYS A 15 10.99 12.83 -24.65
N GLY A 16 11.75 11.92 -24.03
CA GLY A 16 11.63 11.55 -22.61
C GLY A 16 11.14 10.12 -22.39
N PHE A 17 10.84 9.81 -21.13
CA PHE A 17 10.34 8.51 -20.69
C PHE A 17 8.90 8.29 -21.17
N VAL A 18 8.67 7.12 -21.78
CA VAL A 18 7.35 6.64 -22.20
C VAL A 18 7.03 5.40 -21.37
N PRO A 19 6.05 5.47 -20.47
CA PRO A 19 5.76 4.40 -19.53
C PRO A 19 5.06 3.25 -20.24
N GLU A 20 5.33 2.03 -19.76
CA GLU A 20 4.60 0.83 -20.14
C GLU A 20 3.81 0.32 -18.92
N SER A 21 2.55 -0.05 -19.13
CA SER A 21 1.69 -0.48 -18.02
C SER A 21 1.85 -1.96 -17.78
N TYR A 22 2.44 -2.32 -16.63
CA TYR A 22 2.43 -3.69 -16.12
C TYR A 22 1.68 -3.73 -14.80
N SER A 23 0.73 -4.65 -14.68
CA SER A 23 -0.17 -4.75 -13.53
C SER A 23 -0.29 -6.19 -13.08
N ILE A 24 -0.07 -6.44 -11.79
CA ILE A 24 -0.31 -7.75 -11.18
C ILE A 24 -1.49 -7.63 -10.20
N PRO A 25 -2.61 -8.33 -10.46
CA PRO A 25 -3.71 -8.38 -9.51
C PRO A 25 -3.34 -9.25 -8.30
N LEU A 26 -4.01 -8.99 -7.19
CA LEU A 26 -4.09 -9.93 -6.09
C LEU A 26 -4.83 -11.18 -6.55
N ILE A 27 -4.49 -12.34 -5.97
CA ILE A 27 -5.23 -13.58 -6.24
C ILE A 27 -6.69 -13.37 -5.81
N HIS A 28 -7.64 -13.69 -6.68
CA HIS A 28 -9.06 -13.40 -6.48
C HIS A 28 -9.61 -13.95 -5.16
N ASP A 29 -9.31 -15.21 -4.85
CA ASP A 29 -9.77 -15.84 -3.60
C ASP A 29 -9.16 -15.17 -2.36
N THR A 30 -7.88 -14.78 -2.44
CA THR A 30 -7.20 -14.01 -1.38
C THR A 30 -7.84 -12.63 -1.21
N GLU A 31 -8.18 -11.95 -2.31
CA GLU A 31 -8.86 -10.65 -2.25
C GLU A 31 -10.25 -10.75 -1.61
N ILE A 32 -11.04 -11.75 -2.00
CA ILE A 32 -12.37 -11.99 -1.40
C ILE A 32 -12.23 -12.27 0.09
N ALA A 33 -11.30 -13.15 0.48
CA ALA A 33 -11.09 -13.52 1.88
C ALA A 33 -10.67 -12.31 2.72
N ILE A 34 -9.69 -11.52 2.25
CA ILE A 34 -9.28 -10.28 2.92
C ILE A 34 -10.46 -9.32 3.03
N ASN A 35 -11.21 -9.10 1.96
CA ASN A 35 -12.36 -8.18 1.96
C ASN A 35 -13.49 -8.63 2.88
N ARG A 36 -13.63 -9.93 3.14
CA ARG A 36 -14.55 -10.46 4.15
C ARG A 36 -13.99 -10.16 5.56
N ILE A 37 -12.76 -10.58 5.84
CA ILE A 37 -12.12 -10.46 7.16
C ILE A 37 -12.10 -9.00 7.64
N VAL A 38 -11.72 -8.05 6.78
CA VAL A 38 -11.65 -6.62 7.17
C VAL A 38 -13.03 -6.00 7.47
N LYS A 39 -14.12 -6.67 7.07
CA LYS A 39 -15.50 -6.26 7.36
C LYS A 39 -16.12 -7.04 8.51
N GLU A 40 -15.42 -8.04 9.06
CA GLU A 40 -15.90 -8.75 10.25
C GLU A 40 -15.86 -7.82 11.46
N ASP A 41 -16.94 -7.86 12.25
CA ASP A 41 -17.08 -7.00 13.43
C ASP A 41 -15.90 -7.23 14.40
N GLY A 42 -15.23 -6.13 14.77
CA GLY A 42 -14.11 -6.15 15.71
C GLY A 42 -12.73 -6.42 15.10
N PHE A 43 -12.60 -6.74 13.80
CA PHE A 43 -11.27 -6.92 13.18
C PHE A 43 -10.45 -5.63 13.24
N VAL A 44 -11.04 -4.51 12.80
CA VAL A 44 -10.38 -3.20 12.80
C VAL A 44 -10.05 -2.75 14.22
N ASP A 45 -10.96 -2.98 15.18
CA ASP A 45 -10.74 -2.67 16.59
C ASP A 45 -9.56 -3.47 17.16
N ALA A 46 -9.46 -4.76 16.82
CA ALA A 46 -8.34 -5.60 17.21
C ALA A 46 -6.99 -5.10 16.62
N VAL A 47 -7.00 -4.63 15.37
CA VAL A 47 -5.82 -4.00 14.74
C VAL A 47 -5.46 -2.70 15.46
N ALA A 48 -6.42 -1.86 15.82
CA ALA A 48 -6.18 -0.59 16.53
C ALA A 48 -5.79 -0.78 18.01
N GLN A 49 -6.19 -1.90 18.63
CA GLN A 49 -6.06 -2.12 20.08
C GLN A 49 -4.62 -1.94 20.59
N GLY A 50 -4.42 -1.05 21.58
CA GLY A 50 -3.10 -0.83 22.18
C GLY A 50 -2.09 -0.12 21.27
N VAL A 51 -2.53 0.42 20.13
CA VAL A 51 -1.74 1.35 19.32
C VAL A 51 -2.09 2.77 19.77
N HIS A 52 -1.11 3.47 20.32
CA HIS A 52 -1.24 4.85 20.79
C HIS A 52 -0.35 5.77 19.96
N LEU A 53 -0.86 6.96 19.64
CA LEU A 53 -0.08 8.01 18.97
C LEU A 53 0.97 8.62 19.91
N SER A 54 2.16 8.90 19.40
CA SER A 54 3.12 9.77 20.08
C SER A 54 2.75 11.23 19.88
N GLU A 55 3.30 12.14 20.69
CA GLU A 55 3.00 13.58 20.56
C GLU A 55 3.25 14.11 19.14
N SER A 56 4.32 13.64 18.47
CA SER A 56 4.65 13.99 17.09
C SER A 56 3.70 13.43 16.03
N GLU A 57 2.85 12.47 16.38
CA GLU A 57 1.88 11.85 15.48
C GLU A 57 0.46 12.37 15.72
N MET A 58 0.25 13.20 16.75
CA MET A 58 -1.06 13.77 17.07
C MET A 58 -1.36 14.98 16.19
N VAL A 59 -2.55 15.01 15.59
CA VAL A 59 -3.05 16.16 14.84
C VAL A 59 -3.85 17.04 15.78
N ASP A 60 -3.49 18.31 15.90
CA ASP A 60 -4.13 19.30 16.79
C ASP A 60 -4.26 18.83 18.25
N GLY A 61 -3.29 18.04 18.73
CA GLY A 61 -3.29 17.45 20.08
C GLY A 61 -4.28 16.31 20.30
N SER A 62 -4.95 15.83 19.24
CA SER A 62 -5.83 14.66 19.30
C SER A 62 -5.02 13.36 19.31
N SER A 63 -5.28 12.52 20.31
CA SER A 63 -4.74 11.15 20.40
C SER A 63 -5.63 10.09 19.72
N THR A 64 -6.71 10.53 19.05
CA THR A 64 -7.66 9.62 18.38
C THR A 64 -7.01 9.00 17.15
N LEU A 65 -7.01 7.67 17.07
CA LEU A 65 -6.56 6.91 15.91
C LEU A 65 -7.76 6.28 15.20
N ASP A 66 -8.16 6.84 14.06
CA ASP A 66 -9.20 6.27 13.18
C ASP A 66 -8.54 5.35 12.13
N VAL A 67 -8.75 4.04 12.26
CA VAL A 67 -8.15 3.02 11.38
C VAL A 67 -9.17 2.59 10.34
N LYS A 68 -8.80 2.65 9.05
CA LYS A 68 -9.58 2.12 7.94
C LYS A 68 -8.72 1.16 7.13
N ILE A 69 -9.22 -0.07 6.95
CA ILE A 69 -8.52 -1.12 6.22
C ILE A 69 -9.37 -1.53 5.04
N TYR A 70 -8.80 -1.46 3.84
CA TYR A 70 -9.48 -1.82 2.60
C TYR A 70 -8.45 -2.17 1.51
N THR A 71 -8.88 -2.95 0.51
CA THR A 71 -8.08 -3.21 -0.68
C THR A 71 -8.23 -2.09 -1.70
N ALA A 72 -7.13 -1.66 -2.31
CA ALA A 72 -7.12 -0.65 -3.36
C ALA A 72 -6.01 -0.90 -4.38
N THR A 73 -6.12 -0.29 -5.56
CA THR A 73 -5.06 -0.29 -6.58
C THR A 73 -3.91 0.61 -6.15
N THR A 74 -2.68 0.10 -6.23
CA THR A 74 -1.47 0.83 -5.85
C THR A 74 -0.46 0.90 -6.99
N SER A 75 0.45 1.86 -6.88
CA SER A 75 1.61 2.01 -7.74
C SER A 75 2.87 1.57 -7.02
N SER A 76 3.68 0.73 -7.65
CA SER A 76 4.99 0.29 -7.13
C SER A 76 6.10 0.68 -8.10
N GLY A 77 7.26 1.07 -7.61
CA GLY A 77 8.43 1.39 -8.45
C GLY A 77 9.70 1.55 -7.62
N SER A 78 10.86 1.43 -8.24
CA SER A 78 12.16 1.38 -7.58
C SER A 78 12.69 2.74 -7.09
N SER A 79 11.93 3.81 -7.28
CA SER A 79 12.33 5.19 -6.95
C SER A 79 11.36 5.85 -6.00
N VAL A 80 11.89 6.61 -5.04
CA VAL A 80 11.08 7.44 -4.15
C VAL A 80 10.53 8.63 -4.95
N ILE A 81 9.21 8.79 -4.96
CA ILE A 81 8.55 9.96 -5.54
C ILE A 81 8.52 11.07 -4.48
N ALA A 82 9.16 12.20 -4.77
CA ALA A 82 9.27 13.36 -3.87
C ALA A 82 9.15 14.71 -4.61
N ASP A 83 8.57 14.69 -5.81
CA ASP A 83 8.38 15.87 -6.66
C ASP A 83 6.94 15.89 -7.18
N GLU A 84 6.27 17.04 -7.08
CA GLU A 84 4.85 17.20 -7.43
C GLU A 84 4.60 16.96 -8.93
N LYS A 85 5.53 17.34 -9.82
CA LYS A 85 5.37 17.07 -11.27
C LYS A 85 5.49 15.59 -11.56
N MET A 86 6.37 14.89 -10.83
CA MET A 86 6.48 13.43 -10.94
C MET A 86 5.23 12.74 -10.38
N LEU A 87 4.69 13.22 -9.26
CA LEU A 87 3.42 12.74 -8.71
C LEU A 87 2.26 12.93 -9.71
N ASP A 88 2.13 14.13 -10.29
CA ASP A 88 1.14 14.43 -11.32
C ASP A 88 1.32 13.56 -12.56
N TYR A 89 2.56 13.38 -13.01
CA TYR A 89 2.90 12.52 -14.14
C TYR A 89 2.44 11.08 -13.89
N ILE A 90 2.80 10.48 -12.76
CA ILE A 90 2.43 9.09 -12.44
C ILE A 90 0.91 8.98 -12.22
N THR A 91 0.29 9.95 -11.54
CA THR A 91 -1.16 9.98 -11.31
C THR A 91 -1.92 10.09 -12.63
N SER A 92 -1.39 10.83 -13.61
CA SER A 92 -1.97 10.93 -14.96
C SER A 92 -1.92 9.62 -15.75
N GLN A 93 -0.92 8.76 -15.50
CA GLN A 93 -0.83 7.43 -16.11
C GLN A 93 -1.89 6.47 -15.57
N HIS A 94 -2.35 6.66 -14.32
CA HIS A 94 -3.23 5.72 -13.63
C HIS A 94 -4.41 6.40 -12.93
N ARG A 95 -5.51 6.58 -13.68
CA ARG A 95 -6.75 7.32 -13.34
C ARG A 95 -7.43 7.00 -11.99
N LYS A 96 -7.04 5.93 -11.28
CA LYS A 96 -7.74 5.40 -10.08
C LYS A 96 -6.81 4.92 -8.94
N LYS A 97 -5.54 5.33 -8.90
CA LYS A 97 -4.62 4.85 -7.84
C LYS A 97 -4.72 5.64 -6.56
N THR A 98 -4.66 4.91 -5.44
CA THR A 98 -4.89 5.45 -4.08
C THR A 98 -3.60 5.54 -3.25
N ALA A 99 -2.49 4.91 -3.68
CA ALA A 99 -1.21 4.94 -2.97
C ALA A 99 -0.01 4.59 -3.87
N PHE A 100 1.18 5.12 -3.50
CA PHE A 100 2.47 4.87 -4.13
C PHE A 100 3.44 4.25 -3.12
N GLU A 101 4.19 3.23 -3.53
CA GLU A 101 5.19 2.53 -2.72
C GLU A 101 6.23 1.86 -3.62
N MET A 102 7.13 1.03 -3.08
CA MET A 102 8.30 0.56 -3.83
C MET A 102 8.45 -0.97 -3.92
N GLU A 103 7.60 -1.77 -3.27
CA GLU A 103 7.88 -3.20 -3.09
C GLU A 103 6.76 -4.14 -3.57
N SER A 104 5.49 -3.71 -3.55
CA SER A 104 4.36 -4.66 -3.65
C SER A 104 4.29 -5.30 -5.04
N TYR A 105 4.64 -4.57 -6.10
CA TYR A 105 4.67 -5.17 -7.44
C TYR A 105 5.72 -6.27 -7.52
N ALA A 106 6.95 -6.03 -7.06
CA ALA A 106 8.04 -7.00 -7.11
C ALA A 106 7.70 -8.25 -6.28
N LEU A 107 7.09 -8.07 -5.10
CA LEU A 107 6.58 -9.16 -4.27
C LEU A 107 5.54 -10.01 -5.02
N TYR A 108 4.54 -9.35 -5.62
CA TYR A 108 3.43 -10.02 -6.30
C TYR A 108 3.95 -10.77 -7.55
N GLU A 109 4.83 -10.14 -8.32
CA GLU A 109 5.42 -10.74 -9.52
C GLU A 109 6.32 -11.93 -9.19
N ALA A 110 7.13 -11.84 -8.13
CA ALA A 110 7.95 -12.94 -7.65
C ALA A 110 7.09 -14.14 -7.21
N ALA A 111 6.02 -13.90 -6.45
CA ALA A 111 5.10 -14.95 -6.02
C ALA A 111 4.36 -15.59 -7.21
N ARG A 112 3.87 -14.77 -8.15
CA ARG A 112 3.18 -15.22 -9.37
C ARG A 112 4.07 -16.07 -10.27
N ARG A 113 5.35 -15.71 -10.40
CA ARG A 113 6.33 -16.43 -11.22
C ARG A 113 7.00 -17.61 -10.52
N SER A 114 6.87 -17.70 -9.20
CA SER A 114 7.40 -18.83 -8.44
C SER A 114 6.76 -20.14 -8.90
N PRO A 115 7.54 -21.23 -9.08
CA PRO A 115 6.97 -22.56 -9.33
C PRO A 115 6.01 -23.02 -8.22
N LEU A 116 6.21 -22.53 -7.00
CA LEU A 116 5.35 -22.85 -5.85
C LEU A 116 4.02 -22.09 -5.87
N LYS A 117 3.93 -20.96 -6.58
CA LYS A 117 2.76 -20.07 -6.66
C LYS A 117 2.07 -19.85 -5.31
N PRO A 118 2.79 -19.37 -4.28
CA PRO A 118 2.20 -19.17 -2.96
C PRO A 118 1.09 -18.12 -3.03
N ASN A 119 0.13 -18.20 -2.11
CA ASN A 119 -0.75 -17.05 -1.84
C ASN A 119 0.10 -15.87 -1.37
N TYR A 120 -0.23 -14.68 -1.84
CA TYR A 120 0.49 -13.45 -1.51
C TYR A 120 -0.50 -12.31 -1.28
N PHE A 121 -0.12 -11.37 -0.43
CA PHE A 121 -0.74 -10.06 -0.30
C PHE A 121 0.28 -9.11 0.34
N SER A 122 0.02 -7.80 0.26
CA SER A 122 0.70 -6.81 1.10
C SER A 122 -0.33 -5.94 1.82
N ALA A 123 0.00 -5.50 3.03
CA ALA A 123 -0.77 -4.54 3.79
C ALA A 123 0.17 -3.42 4.23
N LYS A 124 -0.20 -2.18 3.91
CA LYS A 124 0.59 -0.98 4.13
C LYS A 124 -0.32 0.12 4.64
N SER A 125 0.23 1.01 5.45
CA SER A 125 -0.45 2.20 5.95
C SER A 125 0.13 3.43 5.27
N VAL A 126 -0.71 4.44 5.05
CA VAL A 126 -0.30 5.72 4.48
C VAL A 126 0.55 6.46 5.51
N VAL A 127 1.71 6.96 5.09
CA VAL A 127 2.66 7.69 5.94
C VAL A 127 2.84 9.15 5.52
N ASP A 128 2.56 9.46 4.27
CA ASP A 128 2.65 10.81 3.69
C ASP A 128 1.75 10.94 2.46
N ASN A 129 1.58 12.16 1.96
CA ASN A 129 0.78 12.47 0.77
C ASN A 129 1.61 12.53 -0.53
N GLY A 130 2.89 12.14 -0.50
CA GLY A 130 3.79 12.17 -1.65
C GLY A 130 4.19 13.57 -2.11
N ASN A 131 4.00 14.60 -1.27
CA ASN A 131 4.32 15.99 -1.59
C ASN A 131 5.64 16.43 -0.94
N THR A 132 5.99 17.71 -1.11
CA THR A 132 7.22 18.31 -0.58
C THR A 132 7.33 18.31 0.95
N ASN A 133 6.23 18.08 1.67
CA ASN A 133 6.20 17.97 3.14
C ASN A 133 6.33 16.52 3.62
N LYS A 134 6.98 15.65 2.84
CA LYS A 134 7.25 14.27 3.23
C LYS A 134 8.11 14.23 4.51
N GLY A 135 7.73 13.40 5.47
CA GLY A 135 8.44 13.19 6.72
C GLY A 135 8.18 11.81 7.32
N ASP A 136 8.98 11.43 8.30
CA ASP A 136 8.93 10.09 8.91
C ASP A 136 8.00 10.02 10.14
N GLU A 137 7.27 11.09 10.44
CA GLU A 137 6.49 11.25 11.69
C GLU A 137 5.50 10.10 11.92
N TYR A 138 4.81 9.66 10.87
CA TYR A 138 3.80 8.61 10.96
C TYR A 138 4.34 7.19 10.75
N HIS A 139 5.64 7.01 10.48
CA HIS A 139 6.20 5.70 10.15
C HIS A 139 6.00 4.67 11.25
N ARG A 140 6.12 5.09 12.52
CA ARG A 140 6.00 4.19 13.67
C ARG A 140 4.57 3.67 13.82
N VAL A 141 3.56 4.56 13.90
CA VAL A 141 2.15 4.14 13.96
C VAL A 141 1.74 3.33 12.72
N ALA A 142 2.17 3.75 11.52
CA ALA A 142 1.90 3.05 10.27
C ALA A 142 2.49 1.62 10.25
N ALA A 143 3.71 1.44 10.76
CA ALA A 143 4.33 0.13 10.88
C ALA A 143 3.57 -0.78 11.85
N LEU A 144 3.14 -0.26 13.00
CA LEU A 144 2.35 -1.00 13.99
C LEU A 144 1.01 -1.46 13.40
N ILE A 145 0.26 -0.56 12.77
CA ILE A 145 -1.03 -0.88 12.15
C ILE A 145 -0.86 -1.90 11.03
N SER A 146 0.12 -1.71 10.15
CA SER A 146 0.37 -2.64 9.05
C SER A 146 0.76 -4.04 9.55
N ALA A 147 1.66 -4.12 10.55
CA ALA A 147 2.08 -5.40 11.13
C ALA A 147 0.92 -6.14 11.81
N LYS A 148 0.09 -5.42 12.58
CA LYS A 148 -1.09 -6.00 13.24
C LYS A 148 -2.15 -6.45 12.23
N ALA A 149 -2.37 -5.68 11.16
CA ALA A 149 -3.25 -6.09 10.06
C ALA A 149 -2.74 -7.35 9.36
N VAL A 150 -1.44 -7.44 9.04
CA VAL A 150 -0.84 -8.67 8.46
C VAL A 150 -1.04 -9.86 9.39
N TYR A 151 -0.74 -9.70 10.68
CA TYR A 151 -0.92 -10.77 11.67
C TYR A 151 -2.37 -11.25 11.74
N GLY A 152 -3.32 -10.31 11.86
CA GLY A 152 -4.75 -10.64 11.92
C GLY A 152 -5.23 -11.35 10.65
N LEU A 153 -4.83 -10.86 9.47
CA LEU A 153 -5.20 -11.49 8.20
C LEU A 153 -4.62 -12.90 8.08
N ILE A 154 -3.34 -13.11 8.40
CA ILE A 154 -2.71 -14.43 8.33
C ILE A 154 -3.43 -15.44 9.23
N LYS A 155 -3.80 -15.02 10.45
CA LYS A 155 -4.48 -15.89 11.42
C LYS A 155 -5.83 -16.41 10.92
N GLU A 156 -6.55 -15.62 10.12
CA GLU A 156 -7.86 -16.00 9.57
C GLU A 156 -7.77 -16.65 8.18
N LEU A 157 -6.62 -16.52 7.49
CA LEU A 157 -6.37 -17.09 6.16
C LEU A 157 -5.75 -18.51 6.19
N ILE A 158 -5.17 -18.92 7.33
CA ILE A 158 -4.51 -20.22 7.54
C ILE A 158 -5.31 -21.04 8.56
#